data_AF-D6R9W0-F1
#
_entry.id   AF-D6R9W0-F1
#
_cell.length_a   1.000
_cell.length_b   1.000
_cell.length_c   1.000
_cell.angle_alpha   90.00
_cell.angle_beta   90.00
_cell.angle_gamma   90.00
#
_symmetry.space_group_name_H-M   'P 1'
#
loop_
_entity.id
_entity.type
_entity.pdbx_description
1 polymer ?
#
loop_
_entity_poly.entity_id
_entity_poly.type
_entity_poly.pdbx_seq_one_letter_code
_entity_poly.pdbx_strand_id
1 'polypeptide(L)'
;MENSSIIACYNELIQIEHGEVRSQFKLRACNSVFTALDHCHEAIEITSDDHVIQYVNPAFERMMGYHKGELLGKELADLPKSDKNRADLLDTINTCIKKGKEWQGVYYARRKSGDSIQQ
;
A
#
# COMPACT_ATOMS: atom_id res chain seq x y z
N MET A 1 -1.17 46.67 -11.54
CA MET A 1 -0.06 47.45 -10.97
C MET A 1 0.77 46.45 -10.20
N GLU A 2 1.96 46.09 -10.70
CA GLU A 2 2.88 45.22 -9.96
C GLU A 2 3.21 45.89 -8.62
N ASN A 3 3.03 45.15 -7.53
CA ASN A 3 3.23 45.66 -6.19
C ASN A 3 4.74 45.81 -5.94
N SER A 4 5.26 47.03 -6.08
CA SER A 4 6.69 47.36 -5.95
C SER A 4 7.22 47.36 -4.50
N SER A 5 6.40 46.89 -3.54
CA SER A 5 6.80 46.78 -2.14
C SER A 5 7.57 45.48 -1.90
N ILE A 6 8.83 45.60 -1.49
CA ILE A 6 9.69 44.46 -1.12
C ILE A 6 9.03 43.54 -0.09
N ILE A 7 8.26 44.12 0.85
CA ILE A 7 7.53 43.35 1.87
C ILE A 7 6.40 42.53 1.24
N ALA A 8 5.73 43.06 0.23
CA ALA A 8 4.69 42.32 -0.49
C ALA A 8 5.29 41.15 -1.27
N CYS A 9 6.38 41.37 -2.00
CA CYS A 9 7.10 40.30 -2.69
C CYS A 9 7.62 39.23 -1.73
N TYR A 10 8.13 39.63 -0.55
CA TYR A 10 8.59 38.70 0.49
C TYR A 10 7.46 37.84 1.05
N ASN A 11 6.31 38.46 1.33
CA ASN A 11 5.13 37.73 1.80
C ASN A 11 4.59 36.77 0.72
N GLU A 12 4.56 37.19 -0.54
CA GLU A 12 4.18 36.33 -1.68
C GLU A 12 5.12 35.13 -1.82
N LEU A 13 6.43 35.33 -1.70
CA LEU A 13 7.42 34.24 -1.73
C LEU A 13 7.20 33.23 -0.61
N ILE A 14 6.94 33.67 0.63
CA ILE A 14 6.64 32.77 1.75
C ILE A 14 5.37 31.96 1.46
N GLN A 15 4.32 32.60 0.92
CA GLN A 15 3.08 31.90 0.59
C GLN A 15 3.30 30.84 -0.51
N ILE A 16 4.11 31.15 -1.53
CA ILE A 16 4.46 30.22 -2.61
C ILE A 16 5.32 29.06 -2.08
N GLU A 17 6.31 29.34 -1.23
CA GLU A 17 7.17 28.31 -0.61
C GLU A 17 6.34 27.34 0.25
N HIS A 18 5.48 27.89 1.10
CA HIS A 18 4.68 27.09 2.02
C HIS A 18 3.56 26.30 1.33
N GLY A 19 2.95 26.86 0.28
CA GLY A 19 1.85 26.25 -0.46
C GLY A 19 2.32 25.28 -1.54
N GLU A 20 2.95 25.82 -2.59
CA GLU A 20 3.20 25.10 -3.84
C GLU A 20 4.44 24.22 -3.72
N VAL A 21 5.56 24.78 -3.27
CA VAL A 21 6.84 24.06 -3.21
C VAL A 21 6.75 22.87 -2.25
N ARG A 22 6.18 23.06 -1.05
CA ARG A 22 5.96 21.98 -0.09
C ARG A 22 5.05 20.86 -0.64
N SER A 23 3.99 21.21 -1.36
CA SER A 23 3.09 20.24 -1.97
C SER A 23 3.80 19.42 -3.05
N GLN A 24 4.62 20.07 -3.88
CA GLN A 24 5.46 19.38 -4.88
C GLN A 24 6.48 18.44 -4.24
N PHE A 25 7.13 18.83 -3.15
CA PHE A 25 8.05 17.93 -2.43
C PHE A 25 7.34 16.69 -1.90
N LYS A 26 6.15 16.85 -1.31
CA LYS A 26 5.33 15.71 -0.85
C LYS A 26 4.93 14.79 -2.00
N LEU A 27 4.48 15.36 -3.13
CA LEU A 27 4.11 14.59 -4.33
C LEU A 27 5.31 13.83 -4.89
N ARG A 28 6.49 14.46 -4.98
CA ARG A 28 7.71 13.78 -5.44
C ARG A 28 8.11 12.64 -4.52
N ALA A 29 8.09 12.86 -3.19
CA ALA A 29 8.39 11.80 -2.23
C ALA A 29 7.40 10.62 -2.36
N CYS A 30 6.11 10.91 -2.50
CA CYS A 30 5.07 9.91 -2.71
C CYS A 30 5.29 9.11 -4.00
N ASN A 31 5.58 9.80 -5.11
CA ASN A 31 5.89 9.15 -6.38
C ASN A 31 7.14 8.25 -6.29
N SER A 32 8.17 8.68 -5.57
CA SER A 32 9.38 7.86 -5.36
C SER A 32 9.05 6.58 -4.57
N VAL A 33 8.21 6.67 -3.54
CA VAL A 33 7.76 5.49 -2.77
C VAL A 33 6.96 4.54 -3.65
N PHE A 34 5.96 5.04 -4.39
CA PHE A 34 5.19 4.19 -5.31
C PHE A 34 6.06 3.56 -6.40
N THR A 35 7.01 4.30 -6.94
CA THR A 35 7.98 3.77 -7.91
C THR A 35 8.79 2.62 -7.29
N ALA A 36 9.23 2.76 -6.04
CA ALA A 36 9.95 1.71 -5.34
C ALA A 36 9.07 0.47 -5.10
N LEU A 37 7.81 0.65 -4.71
CA LEU A 37 6.85 -0.46 -4.52
C LEU A 37 6.58 -1.21 -5.83
N ASP A 38 6.38 -0.47 -6.93
CA ASP A 38 6.11 -1.05 -8.26
C ASP A 38 7.29 -1.86 -8.82
N HIS A 39 8.52 -1.48 -8.48
CA HIS A 39 9.74 -2.17 -8.88
C HIS A 39 10.27 -3.16 -7.83
N CYS A 40 9.62 -3.27 -6.67
CA CYS A 40 9.96 -4.26 -5.66
C CYS A 40 9.74 -5.67 -6.22
N HIS A 41 10.67 -6.58 -5.90
CA HIS A 41 10.56 -7.98 -6.31
C HIS A 41 9.77 -8.82 -5.31
N GLU A 42 9.60 -8.33 -4.09
CA GLU A 42 8.73 -8.93 -3.08
C GLU A 42 7.28 -8.54 -3.34
N ALA A 43 6.37 -9.47 -3.11
CA ALA A 43 4.95 -9.23 -3.23
C ALA A 43 4.49 -8.32 -2.09
N ILE A 44 3.85 -7.21 -2.45
CA ILE A 44 3.33 -6.23 -1.49
C ILE A 44 1.85 -6.03 -1.76
N GLU A 45 1.06 -6.13 -0.71
CA GLU A 45 -0.35 -5.75 -0.66
C GLU A 45 -0.59 -4.74 0.46
N ILE A 46 -1.56 -3.85 0.25
CA ILE A 46 -2.01 -2.89 1.26
C ILE A 46 -3.53 -3.01 1.38
N THR A 47 -4.03 -3.15 2.59
CA THR A 47 -5.47 -3.23 2.88
C THR A 47 -5.92 -2.10 3.79
N SER A 48 -7.24 -1.84 3.79
CA SER A 48 -7.87 -1.10 4.89
C SER A 48 -7.89 -1.94 6.18
N ASP A 49 -8.34 -1.31 7.26
CA ASP A 49 -8.59 -1.98 8.55
C ASP A 49 -9.69 -3.06 8.46
N ASP A 50 -10.59 -2.94 7.48
CA ASP A 50 -11.61 -3.93 7.14
C ASP A 50 -11.09 -5.02 6.17
N HIS A 51 -9.77 -5.12 5.99
CA HIS A 51 -9.11 -6.08 5.08
C HIS A 51 -9.51 -5.93 3.60
N VAL A 52 -9.98 -4.75 3.19
CA VAL A 52 -10.28 -4.43 1.79
C VAL A 52 -8.98 -4.07 1.08
N ILE A 53 -8.67 -4.74 -0.02
CA ILE A 53 -7.44 -4.54 -0.80
C ILE A 53 -7.48 -3.15 -1.46
N GLN A 54 -6.51 -2.29 -1.11
CA GLN A 54 -6.35 -0.93 -1.64
C GLN A 54 -5.23 -0.83 -2.67
N TYR A 55 -4.20 -1.67 -2.57
CA TYR A 55 -3.08 -1.71 -3.49
C TYR A 55 -2.45 -3.10 -3.52
N VAL A 56 -1.97 -3.49 -4.70
CA VAL A 56 -1.06 -4.63 -4.90
C VAL A 56 0.00 -4.22 -5.91
N ASN A 57 1.25 -4.63 -5.68
CA ASN A 57 2.32 -4.36 -6.62
C ASN A 57 2.41 -5.41 -7.75
N PRO A 58 3.16 -5.15 -8.83
CA PRO A 58 3.32 -6.11 -9.93
C PRO A 58 3.93 -7.46 -9.51
N ALA A 59 4.79 -7.48 -8.47
CA ALA A 59 5.33 -8.73 -7.94
C ALA A 59 4.24 -9.61 -7.31
N PHE A 60 3.31 -9.01 -6.58
CA PHE A 60 2.13 -9.69 -6.06
C PHE A 60 1.28 -10.28 -7.18
N GLU A 61 0.99 -9.51 -8.24
CA GLU A 61 0.22 -10.02 -9.40
C GLU A 61 0.88 -11.25 -10.03
N ARG A 62 2.20 -11.19 -10.27
CA ARG A 62 2.97 -12.33 -10.82
C ARG A 62 2.99 -13.53 -9.87
N MET A 63 3.14 -13.28 -8.57
CA MET A 63 3.21 -14.33 -7.56
C MET A 63 1.85 -14.99 -7.32
N MET A 64 0.75 -14.24 -7.33
CA MET A 64 -0.58 -14.75 -7.00
C MET A 64 -1.40 -15.13 -8.23
N GLY A 65 -1.03 -14.62 -9.41
CA GLY A 65 -1.70 -14.89 -10.68
C GLY A 65 -3.00 -14.10 -10.88
N TYR A 66 -3.26 -13.11 -10.04
CA TYR A 66 -4.40 -12.20 -10.15
C TYR A 66 -3.96 -10.87 -10.74
N HIS A 67 -4.82 -10.25 -11.52
CA HIS A 67 -4.64 -8.85 -11.90
C HIS A 67 -5.18 -7.92 -10.81
N LYS A 68 -4.54 -6.76 -10.61
CA LYS A 68 -4.96 -5.76 -9.61
C LYS A 68 -6.42 -5.35 -9.79
N GLY A 69 -6.90 -5.22 -11.04
CA GLY A 69 -8.31 -4.89 -11.32
C GLY A 69 -9.32 -5.94 -10.84
N GLU A 70 -8.86 -7.17 -10.57
CA GLU A 70 -9.69 -8.24 -9.99
C GLU A 70 -9.68 -8.23 -8.46
N LEU A 71 -8.75 -7.50 -7.85
CA LEU A 71 -8.47 -7.53 -6.40
C LEU A 71 -8.89 -6.25 -5.68
N LEU A 72 -8.66 -5.09 -6.31
CA LEU A 72 -8.93 -3.80 -5.69
C LEU A 72 -10.40 -3.69 -5.26
N GLY A 73 -10.61 -3.31 -4.00
CA GLY A 73 -11.93 -3.17 -3.39
C GLY A 73 -12.56 -4.48 -2.89
N LYS A 74 -11.90 -5.63 -3.04
CA LYS A 74 -12.35 -6.90 -2.45
C LYS A 74 -11.78 -7.11 -1.06
N GLU A 75 -12.50 -7.85 -0.23
CA GLU A 75 -11.98 -8.31 1.06
C GLU A 75 -11.02 -9.49 0.84
N LEU A 76 -9.92 -9.55 1.58
CA LEU A 76 -9.00 -10.71 1.56
C LEU A 76 -9.72 -12.04 1.85
N ALA A 77 -10.80 -12.00 2.62
CA ALA A 77 -11.61 -13.16 2.95
C ALA A 77 -12.33 -13.78 1.73
N ASP A 78 -12.55 -13.00 0.66
CA ASP A 78 -13.19 -13.45 -0.58
C ASP A 78 -12.25 -14.28 -1.45
N LEU A 79 -10.94 -14.18 -1.21
CA LEU A 79 -9.96 -14.96 -1.94
C LEU A 79 -9.92 -16.41 -1.42
N PRO A 80 -9.68 -17.39 -2.31
CA PRO A 80 -9.49 -18.77 -1.89
C PRO A 80 -8.41 -18.88 -0.81
N LYS A 81 -8.69 -19.62 0.25
CA LYS A 81 -7.74 -19.84 1.35
C LYS A 81 -6.95 -21.13 1.11
N SER A 82 -5.71 -21.15 1.55
CA SER A 82 -4.93 -22.39 1.61
C SER A 82 -5.35 -23.22 2.83
N ASP A 83 -5.53 -24.51 2.61
CA ASP A 83 -5.72 -25.57 3.59
C ASP A 83 -4.43 -25.93 4.37
N LYS A 84 -3.27 -25.42 3.93
CA LYS A 84 -1.97 -25.65 4.59
C LYS A 84 -1.74 -24.82 5.85
N ASN A 85 -2.60 -23.83 6.11
CA ASN A 85 -2.48 -22.99 7.30
C ASN A 85 -3.07 -23.70 8.52
N ARG A 86 -2.51 -23.43 9.70
CA ARG A 86 -3.15 -23.80 10.96
C ARG A 86 -4.47 -23.05 11.11
N ALA A 87 -5.47 -23.69 11.72
CA ALA A 87 -6.79 -23.10 11.92
C ALA A 87 -6.75 -21.77 12.71
N ASP A 88 -5.80 -21.62 13.62
CA ASP A 88 -5.64 -20.45 14.50
C ASP A 88 -4.72 -19.34 13.93
N LEU A 89 -4.12 -19.56 12.76
CA LEU A 89 -3.12 -18.63 12.22
C LEU A 89 -3.73 -17.27 11.87
N LEU A 90 -4.87 -17.26 11.16
CA LEU A 90 -5.54 -16.02 10.77
C LEU A 90 -6.03 -15.23 11.98
N ASP A 91 -6.55 -15.91 13.00
CA ASP A 91 -6.99 -15.27 14.25
C ASP A 91 -5.81 -14.66 15.00
N THR A 92 -4.65 -15.33 14.97
CA THR A 92 -3.41 -14.80 15.55
C THR A 92 -2.96 -13.53 14.85
N ILE A 93 -2.91 -13.54 13.50
CA ILE A 93 -2.55 -12.39 12.68
C ILE A 93 -3.50 -11.21 12.97
N ASN A 94 -4.81 -11.46 12.88
CA ASN A 94 -5.84 -10.45 13.11
C ASN A 94 -5.77 -9.87 14.53
N THR A 95 -5.46 -10.70 15.53
CA THR A 95 -5.29 -10.24 16.92
C THR A 95 -4.06 -9.34 17.09
N CYS A 96 -2.96 -9.64 16.39
CA CYS A 96 -1.78 -8.76 16.40
C CYS A 96 -2.10 -7.41 15.76
N ILE A 97 -2.67 -7.43 14.55
CA ILE A 97 -2.99 -6.21 13.77
C ILE A 97 -3.98 -5.33 14.54
N LYS A 98 -5.05 -5.90 15.10
CA LYS A 98 -6.04 -5.15 15.91
C LYS A 98 -5.46 -4.51 17.17
N LYS A 99 -4.31 -4.99 17.67
CA LYS A 99 -3.58 -4.39 18.80
C LYS A 99 -2.54 -3.36 18.35
N GLY A 100 -2.50 -3.01 17.07
CA GLY A 100 -1.49 -2.15 16.48
C GLY A 100 -0.09 -2.77 16.50
N LYS A 101 -0.01 -4.12 16.54
CA LYS A 101 1.27 -4.85 16.55
C LYS A 101 1.54 -5.46 15.18
N GLU A 102 2.81 -5.48 14.82
CA GLU A 102 3.32 -6.20 13.66
C GLU A 102 3.27 -7.71 13.90
N TRP A 103 2.99 -8.47 12.85
CA TRP A 103 3.11 -9.92 12.85
C TRP A 103 4.12 -10.34 11.78
N GLN A 104 4.97 -11.30 12.13
CA GLN A 104 5.93 -11.91 11.22
C GLN A 104 5.86 -13.43 11.37
N GLY A 105 5.83 -14.13 10.24
CA GLY A 105 5.77 -15.57 10.20
C GLY A 105 5.50 -16.05 8.78
N VAL A 106 5.15 -17.33 8.66
CA VAL A 106 4.86 -17.97 7.38
C VAL A 106 3.35 -18.14 7.22
N TYR A 107 2.83 -17.73 6.06
CA TYR A 107 1.42 -17.88 5.68
C TYR A 107 1.31 -18.50 4.29
N TYR A 108 0.47 -19.52 4.14
CA TYR A 108 0.21 -20.09 2.82
C TYR A 108 -0.97 -19.39 2.17
N ALA A 109 -0.72 -18.69 1.07
CA ALA A 109 -1.76 -18.11 0.23
C ALA A 109 -2.14 -19.07 -0.90
N ARG A 110 -3.36 -18.95 -1.45
CA ARG A 110 -3.77 -19.72 -2.63
C ARG A 110 -3.77 -18.85 -3.88
N ARG A 111 -3.02 -19.29 -4.90
CA ARG A 111 -2.94 -18.64 -6.21
C ARG A 111 -4.25 -18.80 -6.98
N LYS A 112 -4.42 -17.99 -8.02
CA LYS A 112 -5.55 -18.12 -8.98
C LYS A 112 -5.59 -19.48 -9.67
N SER A 113 -4.43 -20.13 -9.89
CA SER A 113 -4.35 -21.49 -10.44
C SER A 113 -4.94 -22.55 -9.52
N GLY A 114 -5.11 -22.24 -8.22
CA GLY A 114 -5.50 -23.18 -7.19
C GLY A 114 -4.34 -23.72 -6.35
N ASP A 115 -3.08 -23.50 -6.75
CA ASP A 115 -1.92 -23.97 -5.97
C ASP A 115 -1.66 -23.09 -4.74
N SER A 116 -1.16 -23.69 -3.67
CA SER A 116 -0.75 -22.94 -2.47
C SER A 116 0.71 -22.54 -2.54
N ILE A 117 1.00 -21.26 -2.29
CA ILE A 117 2.35 -20.71 -2.14
C ILE A 117 2.59 -20.27 -0.70
N GLN A 118 3.83 -20.48 -0.24
CA GLN A 118 4.32 -19.94 1.01
C GLN A 118 4.67 -18.46 0.84
N GLN A 119 4.15 -17.63 1.73
CA GLN A 119 4.53 -16.24 1.95
C GLN A 119 5.18 -16.11 3.34
#